data_AF-A0A251QBQ8-F1
#
_entry.id   AF-A0A251QBQ8-F1
#
_cell.length_a   1.000
_cell.length_b   1.000
_cell.length_c   1.000
_cell.angle_alpha   90.00
_cell.angle_beta   90.00
_cell.angle_gamma   90.00
#
_symmetry.space_group_name_H-M   'P 1'
#
loop_
_entity.id
_entity.type
_entity.pdbx_description
1 polymer ?
#
loop_
_entity_poly.entity_id
_entity_poly.type
_entity_poly.pdbx_seq_one_letter_code
_entity_poly.pdbx_strand_id
1 'polypeptide(L)'
;MDFLGLNNYHNAHELFSMMSFKRKEPPNDYLVLARRAIACAQYLPLALSMLGSHLRNQYYEARPFEEIQKILRTSYGGLTNRAQQVFLDIAFFFKGKDMDYVIQVLKCHKLESPENCIQELDFEQMGKDIVHEKSPNEPGRRSKLCCYEDVHEVLTENTVST
;
A
#
# COMPACT_ATOMS: atom_id res chain seq x y z
N MET A 1 -15.80 -46.57 -5.93
CA MET A 1 -16.32 -45.78 -4.79
C MET A 1 -15.55 -44.48 -4.80
N ASP A 2 -16.15 -43.44 -5.39
CA ASP A 2 -15.60 -42.09 -5.44
C ASP A 2 -16.12 -41.29 -4.25
N PHE A 3 -15.24 -40.82 -3.37
CA PHE A 3 -15.58 -39.76 -2.42
C PHE A 3 -14.36 -38.85 -2.18
N LEU A 4 -14.43 -37.64 -2.76
CA LEU A 4 -13.78 -36.38 -2.34
C LEU A 4 -12.36 -36.04 -2.84
N GLY A 5 -12.07 -36.20 -4.13
CA GLY A 5 -10.82 -35.71 -4.74
C GLY A 5 -10.90 -34.40 -5.53
N LEU A 6 -12.00 -34.14 -6.25
CA LEU A 6 -12.07 -33.01 -7.21
C LEU A 6 -12.84 -31.78 -6.70
N ASN A 7 -13.64 -31.92 -5.64
CA ASN A 7 -14.47 -30.82 -5.13
C ASN A 7 -13.76 -29.95 -4.07
N ASN A 8 -12.44 -30.10 -3.92
CA ASN A 8 -11.72 -29.54 -2.77
C ASN A 8 -10.73 -28.42 -3.13
N TYR A 9 -10.17 -28.39 -4.35
CA TYR A 9 -9.17 -27.36 -4.69
C TYR A 9 -9.79 -25.97 -4.90
N HIS A 10 -10.82 -25.87 -5.75
CA HIS A 10 -11.53 -24.61 -5.99
C HIS A 10 -12.20 -24.10 -4.71
N ASN A 11 -12.84 -24.99 -3.98
CA ASN A 11 -13.51 -24.68 -2.71
C ASN A 11 -12.51 -24.31 -1.60
N ALA A 12 -11.33 -24.95 -1.52
CA ALA A 12 -10.29 -24.56 -0.56
C ALA A 12 -9.71 -23.19 -0.89
N HIS A 13 -9.54 -22.88 -2.17
CA HIS A 13 -9.02 -21.59 -2.62
C HIS A 13 -10.02 -20.46 -2.36
N GLU A 14 -11.29 -20.67 -2.69
CA GLU A 14 -12.37 -19.73 -2.38
C GLU A 14 -12.54 -19.58 -0.87
N LEU A 15 -12.54 -20.67 -0.10
CA LEU A 15 -12.65 -20.63 1.36
C LEU A 15 -11.50 -19.86 2.01
N PHE A 16 -10.25 -20.20 1.66
CA PHE A 16 -9.08 -19.48 2.18
C PHE A 16 -9.13 -18.00 1.81
N SER A 17 -9.52 -17.68 0.57
CA SER A 17 -9.61 -16.31 0.09
C SER A 17 -10.73 -15.53 0.80
N MET A 18 -11.89 -16.15 1.02
CA MET A 18 -12.99 -15.54 1.75
C MET A 18 -12.61 -15.28 3.22
N MET A 19 -11.89 -16.21 3.84
CA MET A 19 -11.44 -16.07 5.22
C MET A 19 -10.34 -15.02 5.39
N SER A 20 -9.44 -14.88 4.42
CA SER A 20 -8.30 -13.96 4.47
C SER A 20 -8.63 -12.56 3.95
N PHE A 21 -9.34 -12.47 2.81
CA PHE A 21 -9.48 -11.27 2.00
C PHE A 21 -10.94 -10.83 1.76
N LYS A 22 -11.93 -11.56 2.30
CA LYS A 22 -13.37 -11.31 2.12
C LYS A 22 -13.83 -11.27 0.65
N ARG A 23 -13.14 -12.00 -0.23
CA ARG A 23 -13.43 -12.10 -1.66
C ARG A 23 -13.11 -13.50 -2.17
N LYS A 24 -13.63 -13.88 -3.33
CA LYS A 24 -13.52 -15.25 -3.86
C LYS A 24 -12.11 -15.66 -4.29
N GLU A 25 -11.27 -14.70 -4.69
CA GLU A 25 -9.91 -14.98 -5.15
C GLU A 25 -8.85 -14.12 -4.46
N PRO A 26 -7.66 -14.64 -4.11
CA PRO A 26 -6.59 -13.87 -3.49
C PRO A 26 -6.07 -12.77 -4.43
N PRO A 27 -5.45 -11.70 -3.89
CA PRO A 27 -4.69 -10.75 -4.71
C PRO A 27 -3.53 -11.44 -5.45
N ASN A 28 -3.12 -10.89 -6.59
CA ASN A 28 -2.11 -11.52 -7.47
C ASN A 28 -0.79 -11.78 -6.75
N ASP A 29 -0.34 -10.82 -5.96
CA ASP A 29 0.80 -10.86 -5.06
C ASP A 29 0.67 -11.91 -3.94
N TYR A 30 -0.55 -12.33 -3.61
CA TYR A 30 -0.84 -13.34 -2.57
C TYR A 30 -1.14 -14.73 -3.13
N LEU A 31 -1.15 -14.93 -4.45
CA LEU A 31 -1.44 -16.23 -5.07
C LEU A 31 -0.47 -17.33 -4.62
N VAL A 32 0.83 -17.01 -4.54
CA VAL A 32 1.85 -17.98 -4.10
C VAL A 32 1.66 -18.34 -2.63
N LEU A 33 1.37 -17.35 -1.77
CA LEU A 33 1.09 -17.58 -0.35
C LEU A 33 -0.17 -18.42 -0.16
N ALA A 34 -1.26 -18.10 -0.87
CA ALA A 34 -2.51 -18.84 -0.82
C ALA A 34 -2.31 -20.31 -1.20
N ARG A 35 -1.57 -20.60 -2.27
CA ARG A 35 -1.23 -21.98 -2.67
C ARG A 35 -0.47 -22.73 -1.57
N ARG A 36 0.52 -22.09 -0.94
CA ARG A 36 1.30 -22.69 0.16
C ARG A 36 0.45 -22.93 1.40
N ALA A 37 -0.40 -21.98 1.77
CA ALA A 37 -1.31 -22.10 2.90
C ALA A 37 -2.32 -23.24 2.69
N ILE A 38 -2.88 -23.37 1.48
CA ILE A 38 -3.79 -24.45 1.12
C ILE A 38 -3.12 -25.82 1.19
N ALA A 39 -1.89 -25.92 0.66
CA ALA A 39 -1.10 -27.15 0.73
C ALA A 39 -0.76 -27.50 2.19
N CYS A 40 -0.39 -26.52 3.02
CA CYS A 40 -0.09 -26.70 4.44
C CYS A 40 -1.32 -27.17 5.23
N ALA A 41 -2.48 -26.59 4.96
CA ALA A 41 -3.75 -26.98 5.56
C ALA A 41 -4.27 -28.34 5.06
N GLN A 42 -3.60 -28.96 4.09
CA GLN A 42 -4.02 -30.21 3.44
C GLN A 42 -5.49 -30.17 2.99
N TYR A 43 -5.94 -29.00 2.52
CA TYR A 43 -7.32 -28.76 2.09
C TYR A 43 -8.38 -28.98 3.19
N LEU A 44 -7.99 -29.05 4.47
CA LEU A 44 -8.92 -29.20 5.58
C LEU A 44 -9.63 -27.87 5.86
N PRO A 45 -10.98 -27.79 5.78
CA PRO A 45 -11.71 -26.53 5.94
C PRO A 45 -11.42 -25.79 7.24
N LEU A 46 -11.25 -26.53 8.34
CA LEU A 46 -10.93 -25.96 9.65
C LEU A 46 -9.52 -25.33 9.66
N ALA A 47 -8.53 -26.04 9.13
CA ALA A 47 -7.16 -25.53 9.05
C ALA A 47 -7.06 -24.32 8.10
N LEU A 48 -7.76 -24.34 6.97
CA LEU A 48 -7.86 -23.21 6.04
C LEU A 48 -8.51 -21.99 6.70
N SER A 49 -9.57 -22.20 7.48
CA SER A 49 -10.26 -21.13 8.20
C SER A 49 -9.38 -20.52 9.28
N MET A 50 -8.63 -21.35 10.01
CA MET A 50 -7.65 -20.87 11.00
C MET A 50 -6.54 -20.04 10.33
N LEU A 51 -5.88 -20.58 9.29
CA LEU A 51 -4.83 -19.86 8.56
C LEU A 51 -5.34 -18.58 7.92
N GLY A 52 -6.53 -18.61 7.31
CA GLY A 52 -7.11 -17.44 6.67
C GLY A 52 -7.53 -16.38 7.67
N SER A 53 -8.13 -16.78 8.80
CA SER A 53 -8.44 -15.86 9.91
C SER A 53 -7.19 -15.26 10.55
N HIS A 54 -6.11 -16.03 10.66
CA HIS A 54 -4.84 -15.56 11.19
C HIS A 54 -4.18 -14.56 10.25
N LEU A 55 -4.13 -14.86 8.95
CA LEU A 55 -3.64 -13.94 7.92
C LEU A 55 -4.50 -12.67 7.87
N ARG A 56 -5.82 -12.81 8.01
CA ARG A 56 -6.75 -11.69 8.13
C ARG A 56 -6.41 -10.85 9.35
N ASN A 57 -6.32 -11.45 10.53
CA ASN A 57 -5.99 -10.71 11.74
C ASN A 57 -4.62 -10.08 11.63
N GLN A 58 -3.61 -10.73 11.04
CA GLN A 58 -2.35 -10.07 10.73
C GLN A 58 -2.55 -8.90 9.75
N TYR A 59 -3.34 -9.01 8.70
CA TYR A 59 -3.56 -7.91 7.75
C TYR A 59 -4.36 -6.73 8.34
N TYR A 60 -5.32 -7.01 9.22
CA TYR A 60 -6.21 -6.00 9.82
C TYR A 60 -5.72 -5.48 11.19
N GLU A 61 -5.04 -6.30 12.00
CA GLU A 61 -4.33 -5.90 13.22
C GLU A 61 -2.93 -5.33 12.88
N ALA A 62 -2.29 -5.78 11.80
CA ALA A 62 -1.24 -5.00 11.12
C ALA A 62 -1.82 -3.89 10.24
N ARG A 63 -2.99 -3.34 10.61
CA ARG A 63 -3.17 -1.89 10.53
C ARG A 63 -2.69 -1.23 11.83
N PRO A 64 -1.37 -1.12 12.09
CA PRO A 64 -0.87 0.01 12.83
C PRO A 64 -0.92 1.26 11.95
N PHE A 65 -1.47 1.17 10.73
CA PHE A 65 -1.51 2.23 9.72
C PHE A 65 -2.20 3.49 10.20
N GLU A 66 -3.32 3.42 10.91
CA GLU A 66 -4.01 4.64 11.34
C GLU A 66 -3.24 5.36 12.46
N GLU A 67 -2.72 4.63 13.45
CA GLU A 67 -1.92 5.23 14.51
C GLU A 67 -0.56 5.71 13.99
N ILE A 68 0.11 4.93 13.15
CA ILE A 68 1.38 5.33 12.54
C ILE A 68 1.15 6.47 11.55
N GLN A 69 0.12 6.46 10.70
CA GLN A 69 -0.21 7.61 9.85
C GLN A 69 -0.53 8.84 10.68
N LYS A 70 -1.23 8.70 11.80
CA LYS A 70 -1.50 9.80 12.72
C LYS A 70 -0.21 10.36 13.30
N ILE A 71 0.69 9.51 13.79
CA ILE A 71 2.01 9.90 14.28
C ILE A 71 2.81 10.58 13.17
N LEU A 72 2.86 10.01 11.97
CA LEU A 72 3.58 10.55 10.82
C LEU A 72 3.02 11.89 10.35
N ARG A 73 1.69 12.06 10.31
CA ARG A 73 1.03 13.34 10.01
C ARG A 73 1.35 14.38 11.08
N THR A 74 1.34 14.00 12.36
CA THR A 74 1.77 14.88 13.45
C THR A 74 3.25 15.27 13.32
N SER A 75 4.13 14.32 13.03
CA SER A 75 5.56 14.58 12.81
C SER A 75 5.78 15.49 11.59
N TYR A 76 5.07 15.26 10.48
CA TYR A 76 5.10 16.10 9.29
C TYR A 76 4.65 17.55 9.59
N GLY A 77 3.59 17.71 10.39
CA GLY A 77 3.11 19.03 10.82
C GLY A 77 4.14 19.82 11.63
N GLY A 78 5.05 19.13 12.33
CA GLY A 78 6.17 19.76 13.07
C GLY A 78 7.40 20.09 12.22
N LEU A 79 7.45 19.70 10.95
CA LEU A 79 8.57 19.98 10.06
C LEU A 79 8.55 21.42 9.54
N THR A 80 9.75 21.96 9.25
CA THR A 80 9.86 23.22 8.51
C THR A 80 9.34 23.07 7.08
N ASN A 81 8.88 24.15 6.46
CA ASN A 81 8.38 24.14 5.08
C ASN A 81 9.34 23.45 4.09
N ARG A 82 10.65 23.66 4.24
CA ARG A 82 11.67 23.01 3.39
C ARG A 82 11.73 21.50 3.62
N ALA A 83 11.69 21.06 4.87
CA ALA A 83 11.69 19.63 5.20
C ALA A 83 10.39 18.92 4.77
N GLN A 84 9.25 19.60 4.84
CA GLN A 84 7.98 19.09 4.32
C GLN A 84 8.03 18.85 2.80
N GLN A 85 8.62 19.78 2.04
CA GLN A 85 8.78 19.60 0.60
C GLN A 85 9.69 18.42 0.25
N VAL A 86 10.82 18.28 0.95
CA VAL A 86 11.73 17.13 0.79
C VAL A 86 11.02 15.81 1.14
N PHE A 87 10.22 15.79 2.20
CA PHE A 87 9.40 14.62 2.55
C PHE A 87 8.42 14.26 1.42
N LEU A 88 7.72 15.24 0.87
CA LEU A 88 6.84 15.03 -0.28
C LEU A 88 7.62 14.64 -1.54
N ASP A 89 8.87 15.06 -1.73
CA ASP A 89 9.69 14.57 -2.86
C ASP A 89 10.02 13.09 -2.69
N ILE A 90 10.43 12.70 -1.48
CA ILE A 90 10.75 11.31 -1.15
C ILE A 90 9.52 10.41 -1.32
N ALA A 91 8.38 10.82 -0.76
CA ALA A 91 7.13 10.07 -0.80
C ALA A 91 6.60 9.85 -2.24
N PHE A 92 6.79 10.83 -3.12
CA PHE A 92 6.27 10.76 -4.50
C PHE A 92 7.21 10.06 -5.48
N PHE A 93 8.52 10.29 -5.39
CA PHE A 93 9.45 9.87 -6.45
C PHE A 93 10.02 8.46 -6.25
N PHE A 94 10.03 7.93 -5.03
CA PHE A 94 10.78 6.70 -4.73
C PHE A 94 9.91 5.44 -4.58
N LYS A 95 8.63 5.48 -4.98
CA LYS A 95 7.78 4.28 -5.01
C LYS A 95 8.38 3.20 -5.93
N GLY A 96 8.63 2.01 -5.38
CA GLY A 96 9.13 0.85 -6.14
C GLY A 96 10.53 1.03 -6.72
N LYS A 97 11.28 2.05 -6.29
CA LYS A 97 12.69 2.22 -6.61
C LYS A 97 13.53 1.37 -5.69
N ASP A 98 14.64 0.88 -6.23
CA ASP A 98 15.62 0.09 -5.50
C ASP A 98 16.09 0.83 -4.24
N MET A 99 16.04 0.16 -3.08
CA MET A 99 16.33 0.79 -1.79
C MET A 99 17.77 1.27 -1.69
N ASP A 100 18.74 0.64 -2.39
CA ASP A 100 20.12 1.11 -2.40
C ASP A 100 20.23 2.46 -3.11
N TYR A 101 19.40 2.68 -4.15
CA TYR A 101 19.29 3.98 -4.80
C TYR A 101 18.67 5.04 -3.88
N VAL A 102 17.61 4.71 -3.15
CA VAL A 102 16.97 5.63 -2.18
C VAL A 102 17.98 6.01 -1.08
N ILE A 103 18.68 5.02 -0.51
CA ILE A 103 19.67 5.20 0.54
C ILE A 103 20.86 6.03 0.04
N GLN A 104 21.34 5.82 -1.20
CA GLN A 104 22.39 6.66 -1.79
C GLN A 104 21.97 8.13 -1.90
N VAL A 105 20.75 8.39 -2.39
CA VAL A 105 20.24 9.76 -2.51
C VAL A 105 20.08 10.40 -1.12
N LEU A 106 19.56 9.69 -0.13
CA LEU A 106 19.42 10.19 1.24
C LEU A 106 20.78 10.45 1.94
N LYS A 107 21.77 9.58 1.71
CA LYS A 107 23.15 9.77 2.18
C LYS A 107 23.79 11.02 1.57
N CYS A 108 23.55 11.29 0.28
CA CYS A 108 23.97 12.55 -0.35
C CYS A 108 23.34 13.79 0.31
N HIS A 109 22.15 13.66 0.89
CA HIS A 109 21.45 14.73 1.62
C HIS A 109 21.71 14.71 3.13
N LYS A 110 22.60 13.85 3.64
CA LYS A 110 22.96 13.69 5.07
C LYS A 110 21.79 13.32 5.99
N LEU A 111 20.81 12.56 5.48
CA LEU A 111 19.70 12.04 6.28
C LEU A 111 20.00 10.59 6.69
N GLU A 112 19.96 10.26 7.99
CA GLU A 112 20.09 8.88 8.47
C GLU A 112 18.78 8.11 8.19
N SER A 113 18.90 6.92 7.59
CA SER A 113 17.75 6.09 7.21
C SER A 113 17.59 4.90 8.15
N PRO A 114 16.39 4.62 8.69
CA PRO A 114 16.10 3.38 9.39
C PRO A 114 15.81 2.26 8.38
N GLU A 115 16.73 1.31 8.27
CA GLU A 115 16.83 0.33 7.18
C GLU A 115 15.64 -0.65 7.06
N ASN A 116 14.68 -0.70 8.00
CA ASN A 116 13.67 -1.77 8.03
C ASN A 116 12.20 -1.35 8.28
N CYS A 117 11.86 -0.06 8.39
CA CYS A 117 10.47 0.35 8.70
C CYS A 117 9.67 0.93 7.52
N ILE A 118 10.27 1.07 6.33
CA ILE A 118 9.69 1.85 5.23
C ILE A 118 8.85 1.01 4.26
N GLN A 119 8.98 -0.32 4.26
CA GLN A 119 8.30 -1.18 3.28
C GLN A 119 6.79 -1.36 3.53
N GLU A 120 6.33 -1.19 4.77
CA GLU A 120 4.92 -1.38 5.13
C GLU A 120 4.15 -0.07 5.33
N LEU A 121 4.80 1.09 5.24
CA LEU A 121 4.15 2.39 5.38
C LEU A 121 3.96 3.03 4.02
N ASP A 122 2.70 3.23 3.62
CA ASP A 122 2.33 3.84 2.34
C ASP A 122 2.45 5.38 2.45
N PHE A 123 3.71 5.82 2.57
CA PHE A 123 4.11 7.21 2.57
C PHE A 123 3.66 7.94 1.31
N GLU A 124 3.55 7.22 0.20
CA GLU A 124 3.05 7.76 -1.06
C GLU A 124 1.58 8.11 -0.95
N GLN A 125 0.71 7.21 -0.47
CA GLN A 125 -0.71 7.52 -0.27
C GLN A 125 -0.87 8.67 0.72
N MET A 126 -0.11 8.67 1.81
CA MET A 126 -0.13 9.80 2.76
C MET A 126 0.32 11.12 2.10
N GLY A 127 1.35 11.08 1.25
CA GLY A 127 1.81 12.24 0.49
C GLY A 127 0.76 12.74 -0.51
N LYS A 128 0.08 11.83 -1.21
CA LYS A 128 -1.04 12.12 -2.11
C LYS A 128 -2.20 12.76 -1.38
N ASP A 129 -2.59 12.22 -0.25
CA ASP A 129 -3.66 12.76 0.57
C ASP A 129 -3.31 14.18 1.05
N ILE A 130 -2.09 14.40 1.54
CA ILE A 130 -1.64 15.73 2.01
C ILE A 130 -1.67 16.77 0.88
N VAL A 131 -1.22 16.40 -0.32
CA VAL A 131 -1.20 17.31 -1.47
C VAL A 131 -2.63 17.60 -1.96
N HIS A 132 -3.48 16.57 -1.99
CA HIS A 132 -4.88 16.69 -2.37
C HIS A 132 -5.68 17.56 -1.37
N GLU A 133 -5.56 17.29 -0.07
CA GLU A 133 -6.25 18.01 1.01
C GLU A 133 -5.97 19.53 0.99
N LYS A 134 -4.79 19.96 0.54
CA LYS A 134 -4.44 21.38 0.42
C LYS A 134 -5.21 22.12 -0.67
N SER A 135 -5.62 21.45 -1.74
CA SER A 135 -6.44 22.04 -2.82
C SER A 135 -7.30 20.96 -3.47
N PRO A 136 -8.41 20.54 -2.82
CA PRO A 136 -9.17 19.36 -3.23
C PRO A 136 -9.79 19.47 -4.62
N ASN A 137 -10.26 20.67 -4.98
CA ASN A 137 -11.01 20.91 -6.21
C ASN A 137 -10.20 21.68 -7.28
N GLU A 138 -8.97 22.09 -6.96
CA GLU A 138 -8.15 22.91 -7.85
C GLU A 138 -6.77 22.27 -7.98
N PRO A 139 -6.63 21.23 -8.82
CA PRO A 139 -5.36 20.52 -8.98
C PRO A 139 -4.20 21.45 -9.34
N GLY A 140 -4.45 22.48 -10.15
CA GLY A 140 -3.45 23.48 -10.56
C GLY A 140 -2.85 24.32 -9.42
N ARG A 141 -3.46 24.32 -8.23
CA ARG A 141 -2.93 25.01 -7.04
C ARG A 141 -2.23 24.08 -6.05
N ARG A 142 -2.27 22.78 -6.30
CA ARG A 142 -1.54 21.79 -5.50
C ARG A 142 -0.04 21.98 -5.71
N SER A 143 0.75 21.73 -4.66
CA SER A 143 2.21 21.81 -4.77
C SER A 143 2.80 20.76 -5.72
N LYS A 144 2.05 19.68 -6.00
CA LYS A 144 2.38 18.62 -6.96
C LYS A 144 1.11 18.07 -7.58
N LEU A 145 1.22 17.54 -8.79
CA LEU A 145 0.15 16.78 -9.46
C LEU A 145 0.49 15.30 -9.30
N CYS A 146 -0.48 14.55 -8.78
CA CYS A 146 -0.21 13.29 -8.08
C CYS A 146 -0.73 12.06 -8.82
N CYS A 147 -1.65 12.27 -9.75
CA CYS A 147 -2.21 11.26 -10.63
C CYS A 147 -2.35 11.80 -12.05
N TYR A 148 -2.58 10.89 -12.99
CA TYR A 148 -2.72 11.22 -14.40
C TYR A 148 -3.90 12.18 -14.64
N GLU A 149 -5.00 12.00 -13.90
CA GLU A 149 -6.20 12.81 -13.99
C GLU A 149 -5.91 14.27 -13.64
N ASP A 150 -5.20 14.53 -12.53
CA ASP A 150 -4.78 15.87 -12.12
C ASP A 150 -3.89 16.55 -13.18
N VAL A 151 -2.95 15.79 -13.75
CA VAL A 151 -2.05 16.30 -14.81
C VAL A 151 -2.84 16.62 -16.07
N HIS A 152 -3.75 15.74 -16.47
CA HIS A 152 -4.59 15.91 -17.63
C HIS A 152 -5.53 17.12 -17.47
N GLU A 153 -6.18 17.27 -16.32
CA GLU A 153 -7.06 18.41 -16.01
C GLU A 153 -6.30 19.75 -16.12
N VAL A 154 -5.17 19.88 -15.42
CA VAL A 154 -4.37 21.11 -15.47
C VAL A 154 -3.85 21.41 -16.88
N LEU A 155 -3.40 20.40 -17.62
CA LEU A 155 -2.90 20.61 -18.98
C LEU A 155 -4.02 21.00 -19.95
N THR A 156 -5.21 20.41 -19.81
CA THR A 156 -6.35 20.71 -20.69
C THR A 156 -6.98 22.07 -20.41
N GLU A 157 -7.12 22.46 -19.14
CA GLU A 157 -7.64 23.80 -18.76
C GLU A 157 -6.73 24.93 -19.25
N ASN A 158 -5.40 24.73 -19.23
CA ASN A 158 -4.45 25.69 -19.76
C ASN A 158 -4.46 25.80 -21.30
N THR A 159 -4.94 24.78 -22.02
CA THR A 159 -5.04 24.82 -23.49
C THR A 159 -6.32 25.46 -24.02
N VAL A 160 -7.36 25.65 -23.18
CA VAL A 160 -8.63 26.28 -23.59
C VAL A 160 -8.62 27.81 -23.43
N SER A 161 -7.59 28.37 -22.77
CA SER A 161 -7.50 29.80 -22.47
C SER A 161 -6.74 30.65 -23.52
N THR A 162 -6.66 30.23 -24.79
CA THR A 162 -6.08 31.03 -25.89
C THR A 162 -7.11 31.48 -26.90
#